data_AF-A0A1G9Z0G4-F1
#
_entry.id   AF-A0A1G9Z0G4-F1
#
_cell.length_a   1.000
_cell.length_b   1.000
_cell.length_c   1.000
_cell.angle_alpha   90.00
_cell.angle_beta   90.00
_cell.angle_gamma   90.00
#
_symmetry.space_group_name_H-M   'P 1'
#
loop_
_entity.id
_entity.type
_entity.pdbx_description
1 polymer ?
#
loop_
_entity_poly.entity_id
_entity_poly.type
_entity_poly.pdbx_seq_one_letter_code
_entity_poly.pdbx_strand_id
1 'polypeptide(L)'
;MNNEKKFNRRKWLKLGVGGTIGVISLKLLGCKENTDVQECVPTQYDTMGPFHPNKDQADKDFDLTKFNGSVSKPKGQVIYVRGKVSDEKCNPISNALVMIWHANTHGKYTHEYDTNQIEDDPNFQGWGQMKTNEKGEYGFKTIKPGKYIVDADNDDWRTPHIHFKVARRGYHELITQLYFEEEIELNKKDAFASKLSEVEKKQVSIKSQKGIQGIEIDAILLNFDITLKNVKKEEKDKKEFVEYIGVYKVKYKSTPLEKELIQFYGGNREELKITISKENGVLTAEMPIQPKCEIFPKFKDRYIYRAFEADIEFKRNDENQVTGLVFHRHYDFPEIYADKI
;
A
#
# COMPACT_ATOMS: atom_id res chain seq x y z
N MET A 1 14.46 36.76 -46.75
CA MET A 1 13.72 37.36 -45.62
C MET A 1 13.92 36.43 -44.43
N ASN A 2 14.95 36.68 -43.63
CA ASN A 2 14.90 37.42 -42.36
C ASN A 2 14.16 36.64 -41.26
N ASN A 3 14.70 36.40 -40.07
CA ASN A 3 16.07 36.47 -39.54
C ASN A 3 15.94 35.91 -38.12
N GLU A 4 16.80 34.98 -37.72
CA GLU A 4 17.02 34.70 -36.30
C GLU A 4 17.48 35.99 -35.61
N LYS A 5 16.95 36.31 -34.42
CA LYS A 5 17.56 37.32 -33.55
C LYS A 5 17.77 36.77 -32.14
N LYS A 6 19.01 36.31 -31.94
CA LYS A 6 19.75 36.27 -30.67
C LYS A 6 19.48 37.54 -29.86
N PHE A 7 19.13 37.40 -28.58
CA PHE A 7 19.24 38.50 -27.61
C PHE A 7 20.45 38.31 -26.69
N ASN A 8 21.15 39.42 -26.52
CA ASN A 8 22.56 39.53 -26.18
C ASN A 8 22.75 39.76 -24.67
N ARG A 9 23.55 38.90 -24.03
CA ARG A 9 24.00 39.00 -22.63
C ARG A 9 24.98 40.17 -22.45
N ARG A 10 24.52 41.42 -22.42
CA ARG A 10 25.35 42.59 -21.99
C ARG A 10 24.58 43.91 -21.76
N LYS A 11 23.27 43.84 -21.48
CA LYS A 11 22.44 44.93 -20.95
C LYS A 11 21.56 44.36 -19.84
N TRP A 12 21.55 44.83 -18.59
CA TRP A 12 22.20 45.98 -18.00
C TRP A 12 22.05 45.81 -16.48
N LEU A 13 23.01 45.13 -15.87
CA LEU A 13 23.34 45.31 -14.46
C LEU A 13 23.89 46.73 -14.36
N LYS A 14 23.10 47.65 -13.79
CA LYS A 14 23.52 48.85 -13.04
C LYS A 14 22.32 49.78 -12.89
N LEU A 15 21.74 49.78 -11.70
CA LEU A 15 21.47 50.98 -10.89
C LEU A 15 20.53 50.59 -9.76
N GLY A 16 21.14 50.30 -8.61
CA GLY A 16 20.46 50.43 -7.33
C GLY A 16 20.47 51.88 -6.84
N VAL A 17 19.63 52.10 -5.83
CA VAL A 17 19.67 53.12 -4.77
C VAL A 17 19.03 54.49 -5.05
N GLY A 18 18.06 54.83 -4.19
CA GLY A 18 17.43 56.16 -3.96
C GLY A 18 16.12 56.33 -4.73
N GLY A 19 14.97 56.71 -4.17
CA GLY A 19 14.58 57.19 -2.85
C GLY A 19 13.12 57.70 -2.94
N THR A 20 12.30 57.25 -1.98
CA THR A 20 11.09 57.89 -1.41
C THR A 20 9.81 58.17 -2.23
N ILE A 21 8.76 57.50 -1.74
CA ILE A 21 7.39 57.97 -1.41
C ILE A 21 6.40 58.19 -2.56
N GLY A 22 5.49 57.23 -2.68
CA GLY A 22 4.20 57.36 -3.32
C GLY A 22 3.39 56.11 -3.08
N VAL A 23 2.65 56.04 -1.98
CA VAL A 23 1.65 55.00 -1.73
C VAL A 23 0.53 55.21 -2.74
N ILE A 24 0.65 54.57 -3.90
CA ILE A 24 -0.49 54.30 -4.76
C ILE A 24 -0.80 52.82 -4.55
N SER A 25 -1.89 52.58 -3.84
CA SER A 25 -2.50 51.29 -3.57
C SER A 25 -2.74 50.56 -4.89
N LEU A 26 -1.77 49.76 -5.33
CA LEU A 26 -1.88 48.93 -6.53
C LEU A 26 -2.71 47.67 -6.23
N LYS A 27 -3.96 47.86 -5.78
CA LYS A 27 -5.00 46.81 -5.79
C LYS A 27 -5.65 46.72 -7.18
N LEU A 28 -4.85 46.73 -8.25
CA LEU A 28 -5.37 46.71 -9.63
C LEU A 28 -4.47 46.04 -10.66
N LEU A 29 -3.56 45.17 -10.22
CA LEU A 29 -2.97 44.13 -11.06
C LEU A 29 -3.07 42.81 -10.30
N GLY A 30 -4.27 42.24 -10.34
CA GLY A 30 -4.53 40.88 -9.86
C GLY A 30 -3.82 39.86 -10.73
N CYS A 31 -2.51 39.73 -10.56
CA CYS A 31 -1.84 38.47 -10.84
C CYS A 31 -2.27 37.53 -9.70
N LYS A 32 -3.35 36.77 -9.92
CA LYS A 32 -3.48 35.50 -9.21
C LYS A 32 -2.28 34.67 -9.65
N GLU A 33 -1.26 34.58 -8.79
CA GLU A 33 -0.40 33.42 -8.82
C GLU A 33 -1.32 32.22 -8.61
N ASN A 34 -1.61 31.50 -9.68
CA ASN A 34 -2.22 30.20 -9.59
C ASN A 34 -1.11 29.26 -9.13
N THR A 35 -0.74 29.36 -7.85
CA THR A 35 -0.01 28.31 -7.13
C THR A 35 -0.99 27.18 -6.85
N ASP A 36 -1.53 26.60 -7.91
CA ASP A 36 -2.09 25.26 -7.83
C ASP A 36 -0.88 24.33 -7.76
N VAL A 37 -0.27 24.27 -6.56
CA VAL A 37 0.75 23.29 -6.25
C VAL A 37 0.02 21.96 -6.35
N GLN A 38 0.24 21.24 -7.44
CA GLN A 38 -0.31 19.89 -7.60
C GLN A 38 0.22 19.06 -6.43
N GLU A 39 -0.62 18.86 -5.43
CA GLU A 39 -0.26 18.12 -4.24
C GLU A 39 -0.54 16.64 -4.51
N CYS A 40 0.53 15.86 -4.71
CA CYS A 40 0.42 14.42 -4.78
C CYS A 40 0.24 13.86 -3.37
N VAL A 41 -1.01 13.78 -2.94
CA VAL A 41 -1.38 13.15 -1.67
C VAL A 41 -1.10 11.64 -1.78
N PRO A 42 -0.45 11.00 -0.79
CA PRO A 42 -0.30 9.55 -0.74
C PRO A 42 -1.62 8.83 -0.98
N THR A 43 -1.59 7.82 -1.84
CA THR A 43 -2.78 7.00 -2.12
C THR A 43 -3.19 6.25 -0.87
N GLN A 44 -4.50 6.14 -0.66
CA GLN A 44 -5.07 5.44 0.48
C GLN A 44 -4.53 4.01 0.61
N TYR A 45 -4.03 3.70 1.80
CA TYR A 45 -3.64 2.35 2.17
C TYR A 45 -4.87 1.51 2.51
N ASP A 46 -4.89 0.26 2.09
CA ASP A 46 -5.89 -0.73 2.48
C ASP A 46 -5.19 -2.03 2.91
N THR A 47 -5.95 -2.94 3.51
CA THR A 47 -5.50 -4.29 3.82
C THR A 47 -5.16 -5.07 2.55
N MET A 48 -4.30 -6.09 2.67
CA MET A 48 -3.99 -7.01 1.56
C MET A 48 -5.25 -7.69 1.03
N GLY A 49 -6.26 -7.90 1.88
CA GLY A 49 -7.41 -8.71 1.49
C GLY A 49 -6.99 -10.17 1.23
N PRO A 50 -7.93 -10.99 0.76
CA PRO A 50 -7.68 -12.41 0.57
C PRO A 50 -6.88 -12.69 -0.70
N PHE A 51 -6.30 -13.89 -0.76
CA PHE A 51 -5.84 -14.54 -1.99
C PHE A 51 -4.77 -13.80 -2.80
N HIS A 52 -3.96 -12.94 -2.17
CA HIS A 52 -2.67 -12.53 -2.73
C HIS A 52 -1.88 -13.81 -3.07
N PRO A 53 -1.22 -13.90 -4.25
CA PRO A 53 -0.49 -15.12 -4.59
C PRO A 53 0.59 -15.45 -3.57
N ASN A 54 0.48 -16.63 -2.97
CA ASN A 54 1.38 -17.09 -1.90
C ASN A 54 2.54 -17.97 -2.41
N LYS A 55 2.60 -18.19 -3.73
CA LYS A 55 3.62 -18.99 -4.42
C LYS A 55 4.13 -18.18 -5.62
N ASP A 56 5.38 -18.39 -6.00
CA ASP A 56 5.92 -17.78 -7.21
C ASP A 56 5.10 -18.26 -8.42
N GLN A 57 4.53 -17.32 -9.17
CA GLN A 57 3.69 -17.63 -10.32
C GLN A 57 4.57 -17.78 -11.56
N ALA A 58 4.31 -18.81 -12.37
CA ALA A 58 5.06 -19.04 -13.59
C ALA A 58 4.83 -17.92 -14.62
N ASP A 59 3.59 -17.41 -14.67
CA ASP A 59 3.20 -16.29 -15.51
C ASP A 59 3.19 -15.00 -14.69
N LYS A 60 3.89 -13.98 -15.17
CA LYS A 60 4.08 -12.67 -14.51
C LYS A 60 3.65 -11.54 -15.43
N ASP A 61 2.91 -11.86 -16.49
CA ASP A 61 2.62 -10.92 -17.57
C ASP A 61 1.68 -9.79 -17.14
N PHE A 62 1.75 -8.70 -17.88
CA PHE A 62 0.86 -7.54 -17.71
C PHE A 62 -0.46 -7.71 -18.47
N ASP A 63 -0.58 -8.76 -19.29
CA ASP A 63 -1.78 -9.11 -20.03
C ASP A 63 -2.40 -10.37 -19.42
N LEU A 64 -3.22 -10.18 -18.40
CA LEU A 64 -3.92 -11.25 -17.67
C LEU A 64 -4.99 -11.93 -18.54
N THR A 65 -5.20 -11.47 -19.78
CA THR A 65 -6.09 -12.13 -20.76
C THR A 65 -5.39 -13.23 -21.55
N LYS A 66 -4.08 -13.38 -21.35
CA LYS A 66 -3.28 -14.45 -21.90
C LYS A 66 -2.72 -15.27 -20.75
N PHE A 67 -3.14 -16.51 -20.68
CA PHE A 67 -2.61 -17.48 -19.74
C PHE A 67 -1.96 -18.61 -20.52
N ASN A 68 -0.71 -18.96 -20.19
CA ASN A 68 0.01 -20.03 -20.87
C ASN A 68 -0.75 -21.37 -20.76
N GLY A 69 -1.12 -21.93 -21.92
CA GLY A 69 -1.94 -23.15 -22.02
C GLY A 69 -3.45 -22.90 -22.23
N SER A 70 -3.89 -21.64 -22.23
CA SER A 70 -5.26 -21.30 -22.57
C SER A 70 -5.58 -21.57 -24.04
N VAL A 71 -6.75 -22.17 -24.30
CA VAL A 71 -7.30 -22.43 -25.63
C VAL A 71 -8.28 -21.36 -26.10
N SER A 72 -8.68 -20.44 -25.20
CA SER A 72 -9.70 -19.43 -25.49
C SER A 72 -9.47 -18.11 -24.73
N LYS A 73 -10.25 -17.07 -25.05
CA LYS A 73 -10.21 -15.80 -24.30
C LYS A 73 -10.97 -15.96 -22.98
N PRO A 74 -10.52 -15.33 -21.88
CA PRO A 74 -11.32 -15.30 -20.66
C PRO A 74 -12.64 -14.57 -20.88
N LYS A 75 -13.65 -14.99 -20.13
CA LYS A 75 -14.99 -14.42 -20.12
C LYS A 75 -14.99 -13.09 -19.42
N GLY A 76 -15.83 -12.17 -19.92
CA GLY A 76 -16.10 -10.89 -19.27
C GLY A 76 -15.61 -9.68 -20.07
N GLN A 77 -15.80 -8.51 -19.47
CA GLN A 77 -15.47 -7.23 -20.09
C GLN A 77 -13.97 -6.98 -20.00
N VAL A 78 -13.30 -6.84 -21.15
CA VAL A 78 -11.89 -6.45 -21.18
C VAL A 78 -11.73 -5.03 -20.66
N ILE A 79 -10.75 -4.85 -19.77
CA ILE A 79 -10.35 -3.56 -19.23
C ILE A 79 -8.85 -3.36 -19.34
N TYR A 80 -8.45 -2.09 -19.51
CA TYR A 80 -7.09 -1.64 -19.39
C TYR A 80 -6.99 -0.76 -18.15
N VAL A 81 -6.07 -1.10 -17.26
CA VAL A 81 -5.82 -0.32 -16.04
C VAL A 81 -4.41 0.22 -16.13
N ARG A 82 -4.26 1.53 -16.19
CA ARG A 82 -2.96 2.19 -16.31
C ARG A 82 -2.86 3.39 -15.38
N GLY A 83 -1.66 3.87 -15.17
CA GLY A 83 -1.44 5.12 -14.45
C GLY A 83 0.03 5.41 -14.26
N LYS A 84 0.32 6.37 -13.39
CA LYS A 84 1.67 6.74 -12.98
C LYS A 84 1.87 6.50 -11.50
N VAL A 85 3.04 5.98 -11.14
CA VAL A 85 3.52 5.94 -9.77
C VAL A 85 4.42 7.16 -9.53
N SER A 86 4.06 7.99 -8.55
CA SER A 86 4.82 9.19 -8.17
C SER A 86 5.09 9.27 -6.67
N ASP A 87 5.98 10.17 -6.26
CA ASP A 87 6.19 10.51 -4.84
C ASP A 87 5.28 11.66 -4.38
N GLU A 88 5.35 12.02 -3.10
CA GLU A 88 4.60 13.14 -2.48
C GLU A 88 4.91 14.52 -3.09
N LYS A 89 5.93 14.62 -3.94
CA LYS A 89 6.31 15.83 -4.68
C LYS A 89 5.95 15.73 -6.16
N CYS A 90 5.13 14.75 -6.53
CA CYS A 90 4.73 14.44 -7.90
C CYS A 90 5.88 14.05 -8.84
N ASN A 91 7.05 13.64 -8.31
CA ASN A 91 8.11 13.11 -9.15
C ASN A 91 7.76 11.68 -9.56
N PRO A 92 7.94 11.30 -10.84
CA PRO A 92 7.70 9.93 -11.29
C PRO A 92 8.71 8.96 -10.64
N ILE A 93 8.21 7.79 -10.23
CA ILE A 93 9.02 6.73 -9.64
C ILE A 93 9.24 5.63 -10.66
N SER A 94 10.46 5.52 -11.16
CA SER A 94 10.85 4.44 -12.06
C SER A 94 11.21 3.14 -11.32
N ASN A 95 11.03 2.01 -12.02
CA ASN A 95 11.32 0.68 -11.51
C ASN A 95 10.57 0.30 -10.21
N ALA A 96 9.43 0.92 -9.93
CA ALA A 96 8.51 0.46 -8.90
C ALA A 96 7.84 -0.82 -9.40
N LEU A 97 7.85 -1.86 -8.57
CA LEU A 97 7.11 -3.10 -8.84
C LEU A 97 5.64 -2.85 -8.52
N VAL A 98 4.77 -2.95 -9.52
CA VAL A 98 3.32 -2.90 -9.39
C VAL A 98 2.80 -4.31 -9.60
N MET A 99 2.05 -4.83 -8.64
CA MET A 99 1.39 -6.13 -8.70
C MET A 99 -0.12 -5.93 -8.56
N ILE A 100 -0.91 -6.69 -9.31
CA ILE A 100 -2.37 -6.70 -9.20
C ILE A 100 -2.89 -8.12 -9.01
N TRP A 101 -3.96 -8.28 -8.25
CA TRP A 101 -4.77 -9.50 -8.21
C TRP A 101 -6.23 -9.16 -8.06
N HIS A 102 -7.09 -10.00 -8.63
CA HIS A 102 -8.54 -9.88 -8.49
C HIS A 102 -9.27 -11.15 -8.93
N ALA A 103 -10.56 -11.22 -8.59
CA ALA A 103 -11.45 -12.27 -9.04
C ALA A 103 -11.73 -12.19 -10.55
N ASN A 104 -12.22 -13.30 -11.12
CA ASN A 104 -12.76 -13.34 -12.47
C ASN A 104 -14.09 -12.54 -12.59
N THR A 105 -14.69 -12.53 -13.78
CA THR A 105 -15.96 -11.81 -14.04
C THR A 105 -17.15 -12.28 -13.18
N HIS A 106 -17.08 -13.47 -12.60
CA HIS A 106 -18.12 -14.04 -11.73
C HIS A 106 -17.84 -13.82 -10.24
N GLY A 107 -16.66 -13.28 -9.88
CA GLY A 107 -16.27 -13.11 -8.49
C GLY A 107 -15.52 -14.30 -7.89
N LYS A 108 -14.98 -15.21 -8.71
CA LYS A 108 -14.16 -16.33 -8.26
C LYS A 108 -12.66 -15.99 -8.35
N TYR A 109 -11.89 -16.21 -7.29
CA TYR A 109 -10.43 -16.15 -7.32
C TYR A 109 -9.85 -17.50 -7.72
N THR A 110 -8.82 -17.47 -8.56
CA THR A 110 -7.97 -18.64 -8.86
C THR A 110 -7.00 -18.87 -7.71
N HIS A 111 -7.52 -19.29 -6.55
CA HIS A 111 -6.76 -19.50 -5.32
C HIS A 111 -7.23 -20.76 -4.58
N GLU A 112 -6.29 -21.53 -4.03
CA GLU A 112 -6.56 -22.83 -3.36
C GLU A 112 -7.47 -22.72 -2.12
N TYR A 113 -7.62 -21.52 -1.58
CA TYR A 113 -8.46 -21.21 -0.41
C TYR A 113 -9.78 -20.53 -0.76
N ASP A 114 -10.03 -20.22 -2.05
CA ASP A 114 -11.37 -19.83 -2.48
C ASP A 114 -12.18 -21.12 -2.72
N THR A 115 -13.05 -21.47 -1.77
CA THR A 115 -13.88 -22.69 -1.81
C THR A 115 -15.30 -22.43 -2.34
N ASN A 116 -15.62 -21.20 -2.72
CA ASN A 116 -16.94 -20.84 -3.26
C ASN A 116 -17.28 -21.66 -4.51
N GLN A 117 -18.54 -22.08 -4.66
CA GLN A 117 -19.00 -22.86 -5.82
C GLN A 117 -19.41 -21.97 -7.02
N ILE A 118 -18.83 -20.76 -7.10
CA ILE A 118 -19.03 -19.81 -8.20
C ILE A 118 -18.25 -20.28 -9.43
N GLU A 119 -18.77 -19.98 -10.61
CA GLU A 119 -18.13 -20.33 -11.89
C GLU A 119 -16.69 -19.81 -12.00
N ASP A 120 -15.74 -20.73 -12.13
CA ASP A 120 -14.34 -20.43 -12.41
C ASP A 120 -14.11 -20.16 -13.91
N ASP A 121 -13.03 -19.46 -14.24
CA ASP A 121 -12.59 -19.27 -15.62
C ASP A 121 -11.15 -19.74 -15.78
N PRO A 122 -10.92 -20.94 -16.33
CA PRO A 122 -9.59 -21.51 -16.47
C PRO A 122 -8.71 -20.76 -17.49
N ASN A 123 -9.26 -19.80 -18.23
CA ASN A 123 -8.52 -18.97 -19.18
C ASN A 123 -8.11 -17.62 -18.57
N PHE A 124 -8.49 -17.34 -17.32
CA PHE A 124 -8.20 -16.09 -16.64
C PHE A 124 -7.11 -16.27 -15.57
N GLN A 125 -6.08 -15.40 -15.62
CA GLN A 125 -4.91 -15.55 -14.76
C GLN A 125 -5.11 -15.04 -13.32
N GLY A 126 -5.93 -14.00 -13.11
CA GLY A 126 -6.22 -13.45 -11.78
C GLY A 126 -5.11 -12.66 -11.10
N TRP A 127 -3.87 -12.68 -11.62
CA TRP A 127 -2.75 -11.90 -11.08
C TRP A 127 -1.74 -11.49 -12.16
N GLY A 128 -1.05 -10.36 -11.97
CA GLY A 128 0.09 -9.98 -12.80
C GLY A 128 0.99 -8.96 -12.13
N GLN A 129 2.16 -8.72 -12.71
CA GLN A 129 3.08 -7.72 -12.20
C GLN A 129 3.87 -7.02 -13.31
N MET A 130 4.32 -5.81 -13.06
CA MET A 130 5.28 -5.14 -13.93
C MET A 130 6.10 -4.09 -13.18
N LYS A 131 7.16 -3.60 -13.83
CA LYS A 131 7.92 -2.45 -13.33
C LYS A 131 7.53 -1.19 -14.07
N THR A 132 7.39 -0.09 -13.34
CA THR A 132 7.17 1.23 -13.94
C THR A 132 8.34 1.66 -14.82
N ASN A 133 8.03 2.36 -15.90
CA ASN A 133 9.05 2.94 -16.80
C ASN A 133 9.72 4.19 -16.19
N GLU A 134 10.59 4.86 -16.96
CA GLU A 134 11.29 6.08 -16.51
C GLU A 134 10.35 7.24 -16.15
N LYS A 135 9.14 7.26 -16.71
CA LYS A 135 8.09 8.25 -16.43
C LYS A 135 7.14 7.81 -15.31
N GLY A 136 7.44 6.71 -14.63
CA GLY A 136 6.59 6.13 -13.59
C GLY A 136 5.35 5.41 -14.12
N GLU A 137 5.22 5.23 -15.44
CA GLU A 137 4.01 4.69 -16.04
C GLU A 137 3.94 3.16 -15.90
N TYR A 138 2.74 2.63 -15.64
CA TYR A 138 2.41 1.22 -15.62
C TYR A 138 1.10 0.96 -16.38
N GLY A 139 0.85 -0.30 -16.77
CA GLY A 139 -0.41 -0.67 -17.40
C GLY A 139 -0.65 -2.17 -17.46
N PHE A 140 -1.88 -2.59 -17.22
CA PHE A 140 -2.34 -3.96 -17.29
C PHE A 140 -3.51 -4.07 -18.25
N LYS A 141 -3.60 -5.21 -18.95
CA LYS A 141 -4.80 -5.65 -19.64
C LYS A 141 -5.39 -6.82 -18.85
N THR A 142 -6.66 -6.74 -18.50
CA THR A 142 -7.34 -7.76 -17.68
C THR A 142 -8.85 -7.77 -17.97
N ILE A 143 -9.61 -8.51 -17.15
CA ILE A 143 -11.07 -8.58 -17.17
C ILE A 143 -11.65 -7.80 -15.99
N LYS A 144 -12.77 -7.11 -16.19
CA LYS A 144 -13.51 -6.49 -15.08
C LYS A 144 -13.96 -7.58 -14.09
N PRO A 145 -13.55 -7.52 -12.81
CA PRO A 145 -13.97 -8.50 -11.81
C PRO A 145 -15.48 -8.41 -11.53
N GLY A 146 -16.07 -9.53 -11.14
CA GLY A 146 -17.39 -9.56 -10.53
C GLY A 146 -17.34 -9.18 -9.05
N LYS A 147 -18.52 -8.95 -8.44
CA LYS A 147 -18.63 -8.94 -6.98
C LYS A 147 -18.32 -10.35 -6.46
N TYR A 148 -17.59 -10.48 -5.36
CA TYR A 148 -17.31 -11.79 -4.79
C TYR A 148 -17.98 -11.97 -3.43
N ILE A 149 -18.39 -13.21 -3.16
CA ILE A 149 -19.06 -13.57 -1.91
C ILE A 149 -18.00 -13.80 -0.83
N VAL A 150 -18.17 -13.13 0.31
CA VAL A 150 -17.36 -13.36 1.52
C VAL A 150 -18.03 -14.44 2.35
N ASP A 151 -19.34 -14.31 2.54
CA ASP A 151 -20.18 -15.24 3.30
C ASP A 151 -21.55 -15.34 2.62
N ALA A 152 -21.83 -16.51 2.04
CA ALA A 152 -23.06 -16.76 1.31
C ALA A 152 -24.28 -16.82 2.24
N ASP A 153 -24.11 -17.28 3.48
CA ASP A 153 -25.21 -17.47 4.43
C ASP A 153 -25.69 -16.12 4.98
N ASN A 154 -24.79 -15.13 5.05
CA ASN A 154 -25.07 -13.79 5.53
C ASN A 154 -25.31 -12.75 4.41
N ASP A 155 -25.39 -13.17 3.15
CA ASP A 155 -25.46 -12.29 1.97
C ASP A 155 -24.36 -11.22 1.98
N ASP A 156 -23.17 -11.58 2.46
CA ASP A 156 -22.00 -10.69 2.52
C ASP A 156 -21.15 -10.83 1.27
N TRP A 157 -20.81 -9.70 0.68
CA TRP A 157 -20.10 -9.64 -0.58
C TRP A 157 -19.25 -8.38 -0.65
N ARG A 158 -18.24 -8.44 -1.51
CA ARG A 158 -17.39 -7.32 -1.85
C ARG A 158 -17.70 -6.81 -3.24
N THR A 159 -17.76 -5.49 -3.39
CA THR A 159 -17.97 -4.81 -4.67
C THR A 159 -16.88 -5.20 -5.69
N PRO A 160 -17.07 -5.14 -7.01
CA PRO A 160 -15.97 -5.28 -7.96
C PRO A 160 -14.77 -4.39 -7.60
N HIS A 161 -13.59 -4.99 -7.45
CA HIS A 161 -12.35 -4.25 -7.16
C HIS A 161 -11.11 -5.00 -7.64
N ILE A 162 -10.01 -4.27 -7.77
CA ILE A 162 -8.70 -4.81 -8.11
C ILE A 162 -7.73 -4.46 -6.99
N HIS A 163 -7.09 -5.46 -6.41
CA HIS A 163 -6.05 -5.22 -5.42
C HIS A 163 -4.76 -4.76 -6.10
N PHE A 164 -4.04 -3.86 -5.43
CA PHE A 164 -2.75 -3.35 -5.84
C PHE A 164 -1.74 -3.51 -4.72
N LYS A 165 -0.54 -3.93 -5.09
CA LYS A 165 0.65 -3.85 -4.24
C LYS A 165 1.76 -3.16 -5.02
N VAL A 166 2.30 -2.07 -4.46
CA VAL A 166 3.32 -1.26 -5.11
C VAL A 166 4.54 -1.13 -4.20
N ALA A 167 5.69 -1.57 -4.69
CA ALA A 167 6.93 -1.61 -3.92
C ALA A 167 8.08 -0.95 -4.69
N ARG A 168 8.80 -0.06 -4.00
CA ARG A 168 10.07 0.51 -4.47
C ARG A 168 10.97 0.79 -3.27
N ARG A 169 12.23 0.36 -3.33
CA ARG A 169 13.22 0.70 -2.31
C ARG A 169 13.28 2.23 -2.09
N GLY A 170 13.17 2.66 -0.84
CA GLY A 170 13.13 4.09 -0.46
C GLY A 170 11.72 4.64 -0.25
N TYR A 171 10.69 3.85 -0.53
CA TYR A 171 9.28 4.20 -0.37
C TYR A 171 8.58 3.18 0.51
N HIS A 172 7.54 3.62 1.22
CA HIS A 172 6.67 2.71 1.94
C HIS A 172 5.94 1.85 0.90
N GLU A 173 5.97 0.54 1.11
CA GLU A 173 5.15 -0.38 0.32
C GLU A 173 3.67 0.02 0.50
N LEU A 174 2.98 0.17 -0.62
CA LEU A 174 1.56 0.48 -0.64
C LEU A 174 0.78 -0.78 -0.98
N ILE A 175 -0.23 -1.06 -0.19
CA ILE A 175 -1.30 -1.99 -0.51
C ILE A 175 -2.56 -1.14 -0.60
N THR A 176 -3.35 -1.31 -1.67
CA THR A 176 -4.59 -0.56 -1.89
C THR A 176 -5.54 -1.35 -2.79
N GLN A 177 -6.73 -0.83 -3.00
CA GLN A 177 -7.77 -1.44 -3.83
C GLN A 177 -8.35 -0.38 -4.77
N LEU A 178 -8.40 -0.66 -6.06
CA LEU A 178 -9.15 0.13 -7.04
C LEU A 178 -10.60 -0.31 -7.03
N TYR A 179 -11.52 0.64 -6.88
CA TYR A 179 -12.96 0.45 -7.00
C TYR A 179 -13.49 1.07 -8.28
N PHE A 180 -14.59 0.54 -8.81
CA PHE A 180 -15.24 1.11 -10.00
C PHE A 180 -16.26 2.16 -9.56
N GLU A 181 -16.12 3.41 -10.03
CA GLU A 181 -16.99 4.53 -9.62
C GLU A 181 -18.47 4.26 -9.95
N GLU A 182 -18.73 3.52 -11.03
CA GLU A 182 -20.08 3.20 -11.48
C GLU A 182 -20.83 2.23 -10.56
N GLU A 183 -20.13 1.47 -9.72
CA GLU A 183 -20.71 0.47 -8.82
C GLU A 183 -21.27 1.12 -7.54
N ILE A 184 -22.00 2.23 -7.68
CA ILE A 184 -22.42 3.12 -6.58
C ILE A 184 -23.13 2.35 -5.46
N GLU A 185 -24.12 1.53 -5.81
CA GLU A 185 -24.92 0.79 -4.83
C GLU A 185 -24.13 -0.36 -4.19
N LEU A 186 -23.17 -0.91 -4.92
CA LEU A 186 -22.30 -1.95 -4.38
C LEU A 186 -21.24 -1.35 -3.44
N ASN A 187 -20.60 -0.25 -3.85
CA ASN A 187 -19.61 0.45 -3.04
C ASN A 187 -20.18 0.98 -1.71
N LYS A 188 -21.48 1.35 -1.68
CA LYS A 188 -22.15 1.80 -0.44
C LYS A 188 -22.36 0.69 0.59
N LYS A 189 -22.49 -0.56 0.16
CA LYS A 189 -22.74 -1.71 1.05
C LYS A 189 -21.46 -2.49 1.36
N ASP A 190 -20.44 -2.36 0.53
CA ASP A 190 -19.14 -2.99 0.74
C ASP A 190 -18.49 -2.56 2.07
N ALA A 191 -18.00 -3.53 2.84
CA ALA A 191 -17.47 -3.32 4.19
C ALA A 191 -16.20 -2.45 4.27
N PHE A 192 -15.52 -2.21 3.15
CA PHE A 192 -14.31 -1.39 3.03
C PHE A 192 -14.60 -0.08 2.29
N ALA A 193 -15.16 -0.15 1.08
CA ALA A 193 -15.41 1.02 0.25
C ALA A 193 -16.37 2.02 0.90
N SER A 194 -17.36 1.54 1.67
CA SER A 194 -18.33 2.40 2.37
C SER A 194 -17.70 3.25 3.49
N LYS A 195 -16.56 2.81 4.05
CA LYS A 195 -15.86 3.48 5.16
C LYS A 195 -14.88 4.55 4.70
N LEU A 196 -14.58 4.62 3.40
CA LEU A 196 -13.70 5.63 2.84
C LEU A 196 -14.32 7.03 2.98
N SER A 197 -13.51 7.99 3.37
CA SER A 197 -13.83 9.42 3.27
C SER A 197 -13.95 9.85 1.81
N GLU A 198 -14.57 10.99 1.55
CA GLU A 198 -14.71 11.51 0.19
C GLU A 198 -13.36 11.82 -0.49
N VAL A 199 -12.32 12.11 0.29
CA VAL A 199 -10.96 12.31 -0.23
C VAL A 199 -10.37 10.96 -0.66
N GLU A 200 -10.47 9.94 0.18
CA GLU A 200 -9.95 8.60 -0.12
C GLU A 200 -10.72 7.98 -1.31
N LYS A 201 -12.05 8.11 -1.36
CA LYS A 201 -12.85 7.65 -2.51
C LYS A 201 -12.39 8.27 -3.82
N LYS A 202 -12.07 9.57 -3.85
CA LYS A 202 -11.54 10.24 -5.05
C LYS A 202 -10.20 9.68 -5.50
N GLN A 203 -9.41 9.10 -4.60
CA GLN A 203 -8.13 8.48 -4.94
C GLN A 203 -8.32 7.10 -5.57
N VAL A 204 -9.29 6.31 -5.11
CA VAL A 204 -9.37 4.87 -5.44
C VAL A 204 -10.62 4.42 -6.19
N SER A 205 -11.68 5.23 -6.24
CA SER A 205 -12.87 4.97 -7.05
C SER A 205 -12.69 5.59 -8.43
N ILE A 206 -12.44 4.75 -9.43
CA ILE A 206 -12.02 5.18 -10.75
C ILE A 206 -13.17 5.05 -11.74
N LYS A 207 -13.45 6.16 -12.44
CA LYS A 207 -14.41 6.21 -13.53
C LYS A 207 -13.91 5.48 -14.76
N SER A 208 -14.76 4.60 -15.28
CA SER A 208 -14.58 3.89 -16.53
C SER A 208 -14.66 4.84 -17.73
N GLN A 209 -13.65 4.80 -18.60
CA GLN A 209 -13.66 5.52 -19.89
C GLN A 209 -13.90 4.52 -21.03
N LYS A 210 -14.86 4.81 -21.91
CA LYS A 210 -15.14 3.93 -23.05
C LYS A 210 -14.12 4.14 -24.16
N GLY A 211 -13.58 3.02 -24.66
CA GLY A 211 -12.80 2.94 -25.87
C GLY A 211 -11.35 3.36 -25.69
N ILE A 212 -10.44 2.46 -26.06
CA ILE A 212 -9.12 2.87 -26.53
C ILE A 212 -9.17 2.82 -28.04
N GLN A 213 -9.29 3.99 -28.65
CA GLN A 213 -9.42 4.13 -30.11
C GLN A 213 -8.27 3.37 -30.80
N GLY A 214 -8.60 2.37 -31.61
CA GLY A 214 -7.61 1.58 -32.37
C GLY A 214 -7.00 0.35 -31.67
N ILE A 215 -7.44 -0.02 -30.46
CA ILE A 215 -6.99 -1.26 -29.78
C ILE A 215 -8.11 -2.30 -29.72
N GLU A 216 -9.15 -2.06 -28.91
CA GLU A 216 -10.30 -2.96 -28.75
C GLU A 216 -11.56 -2.11 -28.53
N ILE A 217 -12.55 -2.25 -29.44
CA ILE A 217 -13.72 -1.35 -29.55
C ILE A 217 -14.54 -1.29 -28.26
N ASP A 218 -14.71 -2.43 -27.59
CA ASP A 218 -15.54 -2.54 -26.40
C ASP A 218 -14.75 -2.43 -25.09
N ALA A 219 -13.42 -2.26 -25.14
CA ALA A 219 -12.62 -2.22 -23.93
C ALA A 219 -12.82 -0.93 -23.13
N ILE A 220 -12.78 -1.06 -21.81
CA ILE A 220 -12.85 0.06 -20.87
C ILE A 220 -11.43 0.43 -20.43
N LEU A 221 -11.18 1.72 -20.27
CA LEU A 221 -9.93 2.25 -19.72
C LEU A 221 -10.17 2.83 -18.31
N LEU A 222 -9.32 2.44 -17.38
CA LEU A 222 -9.22 3.00 -16.03
C LEU A 222 -7.85 3.68 -15.90
N ASN A 223 -7.84 4.97 -15.51
CA ASN A 223 -6.60 5.70 -15.20
C ASN A 223 -6.50 5.83 -13.68
N PHE A 224 -5.54 5.14 -13.08
CA PHE A 224 -5.33 5.07 -11.63
C PHE A 224 -3.90 5.50 -11.29
N ASP A 225 -3.73 6.76 -10.92
CA ASP A 225 -2.43 7.26 -10.47
C ASP A 225 -2.20 6.91 -9.00
N ILE A 226 -0.97 6.53 -8.67
CA ILE A 226 -0.57 6.03 -7.37
C ILE A 226 0.54 6.92 -6.81
N THR A 227 0.35 7.45 -5.62
CA THR A 227 1.37 8.21 -4.90
C THR A 227 1.93 7.38 -3.76
N LEU A 228 3.23 7.11 -3.81
CA LEU A 228 3.96 6.45 -2.72
C LEU A 228 4.53 7.48 -1.75
N LYS A 229 4.38 7.15 -0.46
CA LYS A 229 5.04 7.90 0.62
C LYS A 229 6.52 7.56 0.66
N ASN A 230 7.36 8.58 0.71
CA ASN A 230 8.80 8.36 0.91
C ASN A 230 9.05 7.73 2.28
N VAL A 231 9.93 6.72 2.34
CA VAL A 231 10.53 6.35 3.62
C VAL A 231 11.45 7.51 3.96
N LYS A 232 11.02 8.37 4.88
CA LYS A 232 11.93 9.30 5.53
C LYS A 232 12.99 8.40 6.18
N LYS A 233 14.24 8.48 5.72
CA LYS A 233 15.36 8.08 6.57
C LYS A 233 15.19 8.92 7.82
N GLU A 234 14.73 8.31 8.91
CA GLU A 234 14.65 9.02 10.18
C GLU A 234 16.03 9.65 10.40
N GLU A 235 16.07 10.98 10.53
CA GLU A 235 17.19 11.64 11.17
C GLU A 235 17.34 10.94 12.52
N LYS A 236 18.40 10.14 12.63
CA LYS A 236 18.71 9.19 13.71
C LYS A 236 18.92 9.81 15.10
N ASP A 237 18.42 11.02 15.34
CA ASP A 237 18.62 11.76 16.59
C ASP A 237 17.29 12.27 17.19
N LYS A 238 16.39 11.33 17.50
CA LYS A 238 15.45 11.55 18.60
C LYS A 238 15.77 10.61 19.75
N LYS A 239 15.94 11.20 20.93
CA LYS A 239 16.20 10.57 22.23
C LYS A 239 15.10 9.59 22.71
N GLU A 240 14.21 9.12 21.85
CA GLU A 240 12.93 8.47 22.26
C GLU A 240 12.91 6.93 22.16
N PHE A 241 13.95 6.26 21.67
CA PHE A 241 13.94 4.78 21.62
C PHE A 241 14.45 4.08 22.88
N VAL A 242 15.06 4.82 23.83
CA VAL A 242 15.70 4.21 25.01
C VAL A 242 14.69 3.52 25.92
N GLU A 243 13.48 4.07 26.04
CA GLU A 243 12.44 3.55 26.93
C GLU A 243 11.89 2.17 26.51
N TYR A 244 11.98 1.82 25.23
CA TYR A 244 11.54 0.53 24.70
C TYR A 244 12.61 -0.55 24.78
N ILE A 245 13.89 -0.17 24.94
CA ILE A 245 14.99 -1.12 25.07
C ILE A 245 14.86 -1.84 26.41
N GLY A 246 15.03 -3.16 26.37
CA GLY A 246 14.95 -4.00 27.56
C GLY A 246 14.65 -5.46 27.24
N VAL A 247 14.57 -6.26 28.29
CA VAL A 247 14.17 -7.66 28.21
C VAL A 247 12.74 -7.77 28.73
N TYR A 248 11.92 -8.52 28.03
CA TYR A 248 10.51 -8.69 28.35
C TYR A 248 10.23 -10.18 28.59
N LYS A 249 9.81 -10.53 29.81
CA LYS A 249 9.49 -11.90 30.21
C LYS A 249 8.04 -12.21 29.85
N VAL A 250 7.83 -13.23 29.03
CA VAL A 250 6.51 -13.65 28.59
C VAL A 250 5.69 -14.22 29.76
N LYS A 251 4.43 -13.81 29.86
CA LYS A 251 3.44 -14.35 30.81
C LYS A 251 2.90 -15.67 30.28
N TYR A 252 3.31 -16.76 30.91
CA TYR A 252 2.92 -18.11 30.53
C TYR A 252 1.44 -18.43 30.71
N LYS A 253 0.76 -17.75 31.64
CA LYS A 253 -0.65 -18.02 31.95
C LYS A 253 -1.66 -17.53 30.90
N SER A 254 -1.20 -16.88 29.81
CA SER A 254 -2.09 -16.25 28.81
C SER A 254 -2.07 -16.88 27.41
N THR A 255 -1.32 -17.97 27.14
CA THR A 255 -1.29 -18.53 25.76
C THR A 255 -1.10 -20.06 25.67
N PRO A 256 -1.68 -20.75 24.66
CA PRO A 256 -1.32 -22.11 24.23
C PRO A 256 0.07 -22.20 23.55
N LEU A 257 0.75 -21.07 23.37
CA LEU A 257 2.02 -20.92 22.66
C LEU A 257 3.13 -21.82 23.23
N GLU A 258 3.10 -22.12 24.51
CA GLU A 258 4.07 -23.01 25.16
C GLU A 258 4.01 -24.42 24.57
N LYS A 259 2.81 -24.98 24.35
CA LYS A 259 2.66 -26.31 23.74
C LYS A 259 3.21 -26.32 22.32
N GLU A 260 2.90 -25.29 21.52
CA GLU A 260 3.40 -25.17 20.15
C GLU A 260 4.92 -24.99 20.12
N LEU A 261 5.49 -24.10 20.96
CA LEU A 261 6.93 -23.85 20.97
C LEU A 261 7.74 -25.05 21.49
N ILE A 262 7.24 -25.77 22.51
CA ILE A 262 7.84 -27.02 22.99
C ILE A 262 7.73 -28.11 21.91
N GLN A 263 6.58 -28.23 21.25
CA GLN A 263 6.33 -29.24 20.21
C GLN A 263 7.19 -29.00 18.95
N PHE A 264 7.35 -27.75 18.52
CA PHE A 264 8.08 -27.41 17.30
C PHE A 264 9.60 -27.26 17.51
N TYR A 265 10.05 -26.76 18.67
CA TYR A 265 11.46 -26.39 18.87
C TYR A 265 12.17 -27.14 20.01
N GLY A 266 11.44 -27.88 20.85
CA GLY A 266 11.99 -28.71 21.94
C GLY A 266 12.56 -27.94 23.15
N GLY A 267 12.56 -28.60 24.31
CA GLY A 267 13.21 -28.16 25.56
C GLY A 267 12.28 -27.60 26.63
N ASN A 268 12.72 -27.68 27.91
CA ASN A 268 12.05 -27.05 29.05
C ASN A 268 12.50 -25.57 29.12
N ARG A 269 11.60 -24.62 28.82
CA ARG A 269 11.92 -23.18 28.81
C ARG A 269 11.07 -22.46 29.83
N GLU A 270 11.50 -22.55 31.09
CA GLU A 270 10.86 -21.88 32.22
C GLU A 270 10.85 -20.34 32.09
N GLU A 271 11.64 -19.74 31.18
CA GLU A 271 11.65 -18.29 30.92
C GLU A 271 11.89 -17.87 29.44
N LEU A 272 10.82 -17.64 28.68
CA LEU A 272 10.81 -17.08 27.34
C LEU A 272 10.93 -15.57 27.46
N LYS A 273 11.99 -15.03 26.87
CA LYS A 273 12.34 -13.61 26.91
C LYS A 273 12.35 -13.03 25.51
N ILE A 274 11.74 -11.86 25.36
CA ILE A 274 11.81 -11.05 24.15
C ILE A 274 12.77 -9.92 24.44
N THR A 275 13.84 -9.79 23.66
CA THR A 275 14.82 -8.72 23.83
C THR A 275 14.56 -7.63 22.79
N ILE A 276 14.33 -6.41 23.26
CA ILE A 276 14.25 -5.22 22.41
C ILE A 276 15.58 -4.48 22.54
N SER A 277 16.26 -4.28 21.41
CA SER A 277 17.56 -3.61 21.30
C SER A 277 17.52 -2.48 20.27
N LYS A 278 18.53 -1.62 20.26
CA LYS A 278 18.74 -0.62 19.20
C LYS A 278 20.03 -0.92 18.47
N GLU A 279 19.94 -1.15 17.16
CA GLU A 279 21.09 -1.38 16.29
C GLU A 279 20.99 -0.49 15.08
N ASN A 280 22.12 0.12 14.67
CA ASN A 280 22.15 0.99 13.50
C ASN A 280 21.02 2.05 13.48
N GLY A 281 20.63 2.56 14.64
CA GLY A 281 19.60 3.60 14.77
C GLY A 281 18.15 3.11 14.74
N VAL A 282 17.88 1.82 14.57
CA VAL A 282 16.53 1.23 14.53
C VAL A 282 16.31 0.28 15.72
N LEU A 283 15.05 0.08 16.12
CA LEU A 283 14.70 -0.92 17.12
C LEU A 283 14.66 -2.32 16.48
N THR A 284 15.14 -3.30 17.23
CA THR A 284 15.13 -4.71 16.84
C THR A 284 14.54 -5.56 17.95
N ALA A 285 13.76 -6.58 17.59
CA ALA A 285 13.28 -7.60 18.50
C ALA A 285 14.02 -8.93 18.26
N GLU A 286 14.30 -9.65 19.34
CA GLU A 286 14.95 -10.97 19.32
C GLU A 286 14.24 -11.93 20.28
N MET A 287 14.02 -13.15 19.82
CA MET A 287 13.53 -14.27 20.63
C MET A 287 14.58 -15.39 20.61
N PRO A 288 14.67 -16.28 21.63
CA PRO A 288 15.83 -17.16 21.83
C PRO A 288 16.02 -18.29 20.78
N ILE A 289 15.26 -18.29 19.70
CA ILE A 289 15.32 -19.24 18.58
C ILE A 289 15.30 -18.54 17.21
N GLN A 290 15.36 -17.21 17.21
CA GLN A 290 15.19 -16.42 15.99
C GLN A 290 16.30 -15.39 15.85
N PRO A 291 16.68 -15.06 14.60
CA PRO A 291 17.57 -13.95 14.36
C PRO A 291 16.91 -12.66 14.84
N LYS A 292 17.74 -11.77 15.37
CA LYS A 292 17.34 -10.40 15.67
C LYS A 292 16.80 -9.72 14.41
N CYS A 293 15.62 -9.13 14.50
CA CYS A 293 14.90 -8.57 13.38
C CYS A 293 14.44 -7.14 13.68
N GLU A 294 14.45 -6.28 12.67
CA GLU A 294 13.98 -4.89 12.78
C GLU A 294 12.46 -4.83 13.05
N ILE A 295 12.04 -3.92 13.93
CA ILE A 295 10.64 -3.60 14.19
C ILE A 295 10.36 -2.17 13.73
N PHE A 296 9.25 -1.97 13.02
CA PHE A 296 8.95 -0.73 12.31
C PHE A 296 7.88 0.07 13.04
N PRO A 297 8.04 1.37 13.30
CA PRO A 297 7.00 2.14 13.98
C PRO A 297 5.71 2.19 13.14
N LYS A 298 4.57 1.94 13.79
CA LYS A 298 3.22 2.07 13.21
C LYS A 298 2.56 3.36 13.69
N PHE A 299 2.57 3.56 15.01
CA PHE A 299 2.19 4.78 15.72
C PHE A 299 2.78 4.73 17.14
N LYS A 300 2.47 5.70 18.01
CA LYS A 300 3.00 5.75 19.38
C LYS A 300 2.85 4.39 20.08
N ASP A 301 3.96 3.87 20.62
CA ASP A 301 4.05 2.61 21.34
C ASP A 301 3.69 1.34 20.53
N ARG A 302 3.38 1.43 19.24
CA ARG A 302 3.05 0.27 18.40
C ARG A 302 3.97 0.13 17.20
N TYR A 303 4.52 -1.06 17.03
CA TYR A 303 5.51 -1.38 16.01
C TYR A 303 5.10 -2.62 15.24
N ILE A 304 5.29 -2.62 13.92
CA ILE A 304 5.12 -3.77 13.05
C ILE A 304 6.36 -4.65 13.18
N TYR A 305 6.14 -5.91 13.51
CA TYR A 305 7.15 -6.94 13.48
C TYR A 305 6.92 -7.87 12.29
N ARG A 306 7.48 -7.48 11.14
CA ARG A 306 7.25 -8.16 9.86
C ARG A 306 7.64 -9.64 9.85
N ALA A 307 8.64 -10.04 10.64
CA ALA A 307 9.07 -11.44 10.70
C ALA A 307 7.97 -12.40 11.18
N PHE A 308 6.98 -11.89 11.90
CA PHE A 308 5.87 -12.68 12.46
C PHE A 308 4.50 -12.26 11.94
N GLU A 309 4.44 -11.33 10.98
CA GLU A 309 3.18 -10.68 10.58
C GLU A 309 2.36 -10.30 11.84
N ALA A 310 2.99 -9.53 12.71
CA ALA A 310 2.44 -9.18 14.01
C ALA A 310 2.72 -7.72 14.35
N ASP A 311 1.94 -7.16 15.27
CA ASP A 311 2.24 -5.89 15.90
C ASP A 311 2.77 -6.12 17.33
N ILE A 312 3.78 -5.36 17.74
CA ILE A 312 4.22 -5.21 19.13
C ILE A 312 3.64 -3.90 19.65
N GLU A 313 2.85 -3.97 20.72
CA GLU A 313 2.33 -2.81 21.44
C GLU A 313 2.95 -2.72 22.83
N PHE A 314 3.78 -1.71 23.05
CA PHE A 314 4.37 -1.42 24.36
C PHE A 314 3.31 -0.87 25.32
N LYS A 315 3.22 -1.47 26.51
CA LYS A 315 2.30 -1.05 27.56
C LYS A 315 3.02 -0.12 28.52
N ARG A 316 2.30 0.92 28.96
CA ARG A 316 2.78 1.91 29.91
C ARG A 316 1.96 1.88 31.20
N ASN A 317 2.57 2.28 32.31
CA ASN A 317 1.86 2.59 33.56
C ASN A 317 1.34 4.04 33.58
N ASP A 318 0.67 4.42 34.67
CA ASP A 318 0.12 5.77 34.88
C ASP A 318 1.21 6.86 34.95
N GLU A 319 2.45 6.47 35.26
CA GLU A 319 3.64 7.34 35.22
C GLU A 319 4.26 7.45 33.81
N ASN A 320 3.57 6.92 32.78
CA ASN A 320 3.99 6.91 31.38
C ASN A 320 5.31 6.14 31.13
N GLN A 321 5.68 5.19 31.98
CA GLN A 321 6.86 4.33 31.81
C GLN A 321 6.47 3.02 31.11
N VAL A 322 7.31 2.54 30.19
CA VAL A 322 7.11 1.24 29.52
C VAL A 322 7.31 0.10 30.53
N THR A 323 6.24 -0.64 30.82
CA THR A 323 6.22 -1.74 31.81
C THR A 323 6.07 -3.12 31.17
N GLY A 324 5.71 -3.18 29.90
CA GLY A 324 5.52 -4.45 29.20
C GLY A 324 5.28 -4.27 27.72
N LEU A 325 4.95 -5.38 27.05
CA LEU A 325 4.50 -5.37 25.67
C LEU A 325 3.43 -6.44 25.45
N VAL A 326 2.62 -6.23 24.43
CA VAL A 326 1.65 -7.18 23.88
C VAL A 326 2.01 -7.46 22.43
N PHE A 327 2.01 -8.74 22.08
CA PHE A 327 2.27 -9.21 20.73
C PHE A 327 0.94 -9.60 20.08
N HIS A 328 0.46 -8.76 19.18
CA HIS A 328 -0.75 -8.98 18.41
C HIS A 328 -0.40 -9.76 17.14
N ARG A 329 -0.63 -11.07 17.16
CA ARG A 329 -0.48 -11.91 15.96
C ARG A 329 -1.69 -11.68 15.06
N HIS A 330 -1.49 -11.63 13.74
CA HIS A 330 -2.61 -11.73 12.80
C HIS A 330 -3.20 -13.17 12.86
N TYR A 331 -4.47 -13.35 12.43
CA TYR A 331 -5.30 -14.58 12.55
C TYR A 331 -5.83 -14.88 13.98
N ASP A 332 -6.56 -15.98 14.17
CA ASP A 332 -7.18 -16.43 15.45
C ASP A 332 -6.15 -16.91 16.51
N PHE A 333 -4.92 -16.43 16.44
CA PHE A 333 -3.90 -16.75 17.44
C PHE A 333 -4.03 -15.84 18.67
N PRO A 334 -3.87 -16.38 19.88
CA PRO A 334 -3.95 -15.59 21.10
C PRO A 334 -2.79 -14.63 21.24
N GLU A 335 -3.06 -13.47 21.84
CA GLU A 335 -2.08 -12.43 22.13
C GLU A 335 -1.05 -12.89 23.16
N ILE A 336 0.20 -12.50 22.96
CA ILE A 336 1.29 -12.81 23.89
C ILE A 336 1.57 -11.59 24.75
N TYR A 337 1.51 -11.75 26.07
CA TYR A 337 1.76 -10.68 27.02
C TYR A 337 3.15 -10.86 27.62
N ALA A 338 3.93 -9.80 27.76
CA ALA A 338 5.23 -9.84 28.41
C ALA A 338 5.45 -8.63 29.32
N ASP A 339 6.02 -8.85 30.50
CA ASP A 339 6.43 -7.78 31.42
C ASP A 339 7.88 -7.42 31.18
N LYS A 340 8.19 -6.13 31.24
CA LYS A 340 9.56 -5.65 31.22
C LYS A 340 10.25 -6.06 32.54
N ILE A 341 11.45 -6.63 32.44
CA ILE A 341 12.26 -7.09 33.59
C ILE A 341 13.56 -6.32 33.74
#